data_AF-A0A9X9QYL7-F1
#
_entry.id   AF-A0A9X9QYL7-F1
#
_cell.length_a   1.000
_cell.length_b   1.000
_cell.length_c   1.000
_cell.angle_alpha   90.00
_cell.angle_beta   90.00
_cell.angle_gamma   90.00
#
_symmetry.space_group_name_H-M   'P 1'
#
loop_
_entity.id
_entity.type
_entity.pdbx_description
1 polymer ?
#
loop_
_entity_poly.entity_id
_entity_poly.type
_entity_poly.pdbx_seq_one_letter_code
_entity_poly.pdbx_strand_id
1 'polypeptide(L)'
;MPEFEVATWTIQAIEAKAWHADNAAATPTLDAIADARGVPVDVLKQKAYEKAVKFEMLTAHIAGLRQAAEDKIYAAKTPEDVAAVQCDFCTTPPSQTTTTEVVDE
;
A
#
# COMPACT_ATOMS: atom_id res chain seq x y z
N MET A 1 11.54 9.79 0.91
CA MET A 1 11.97 8.56 0.22
C MET A 1 12.37 8.93 -1.20
N PRO A 2 13.50 8.44 -1.72
CA PRO A 2 13.95 8.72 -3.08
C PRO A 2 12.95 8.23 -4.14
N GLU A 3 12.77 8.98 -5.22
CA GLU A 3 11.82 8.64 -6.29
C GLU A 3 12.10 7.28 -6.94
N PHE A 4 13.39 6.98 -7.17
CA PHE A 4 13.80 5.70 -7.74
C PHE A 4 13.39 4.52 -6.85
N GLU A 5 13.38 4.67 -5.52
CA GLU A 5 13.00 3.61 -4.60
C GLU A 5 11.51 3.29 -4.73
N VAL A 6 10.67 4.32 -4.79
CA VAL A 6 9.22 4.19 -4.98
C VAL A 6 8.89 3.49 -6.29
N ALA A 7 9.63 3.83 -7.36
CA ALA A 7 9.45 3.23 -8.67
C ALA A 7 9.70 1.71 -8.68
N THR A 8 10.50 1.18 -7.75
CA THR A 8 10.74 -0.28 -7.64
C THR A 8 9.65 -1.04 -6.88
N TRP A 9 8.77 -0.37 -6.14
CA TRP A 9 7.81 -1.04 -5.26
C TRP A 9 6.86 -1.97 -6.01
N THR A 10 6.40 -1.56 -7.19
CA THR A 10 5.55 -2.41 -8.04
C THR A 10 6.30 -3.67 -8.49
N ILE A 11 7.59 -3.55 -8.83
CA ILE A 11 8.43 -4.68 -9.22
C ILE A 11 8.60 -5.64 -8.03
N GLN A 12 8.93 -5.11 -6.85
CA GLN A 12 9.03 -5.88 -5.61
C GLN A 12 7.71 -6.62 -5.29
N ALA A 13 6.56 -5.96 -5.47
CA ALA A 13 5.25 -6.58 -5.26
C ALA A 13 4.96 -7.72 -6.25
N ILE A 14 5.31 -7.54 -7.53
CA ILE A 14 5.15 -8.58 -8.56
C ILE A 14 6.03 -9.79 -8.23
N GLU A 15 7.32 -9.56 -7.96
CA GLU A 15 8.26 -10.63 -7.61
C GLU A 15 7.83 -11.37 -6.35
N ALA A 16 7.44 -10.65 -5.29
CA ALA A 16 7.02 -11.26 -4.04
C ALA A 16 5.75 -12.12 -4.19
N LYS A 17 4.78 -11.66 -4.99
CA LYS A 17 3.56 -12.44 -5.28
C LYS A 17 3.84 -13.65 -6.15
N ALA A 18 4.71 -13.53 -7.14
CA ALA A 18 5.14 -14.66 -7.96
C ALA A 18 5.85 -15.72 -7.12
N TRP A 19 6.80 -15.30 -6.28
CA TRP A 19 7.51 -16.19 -5.35
C TRP A 19 6.58 -16.83 -4.32
N HIS A 20 5.60 -16.09 -3.79
CA HIS A 20 4.64 -16.67 -2.84
C HIS A 20 3.73 -17.74 -3.48
N ALA A 21 3.46 -17.63 -4.78
CA ALA A 21 2.68 -18.63 -5.53
C ALA A 21 3.54 -19.83 -5.98
N ASP A 22 4.81 -19.59 -6.30
CA ASP A 22 5.80 -20.59 -6.68
C ASP A 22 7.18 -20.15 -6.15
N ASN A 23 7.69 -20.86 -5.13
CA ASN A 23 8.97 -20.51 -4.51
C ASN A 23 10.18 -20.63 -5.47
N ALA A 24 10.01 -21.22 -6.66
CA ALA A 24 11.03 -21.25 -7.70
C ALA A 24 11.03 -20.01 -8.62
N ALA A 25 10.03 -19.12 -8.51
CA ALA A 25 9.95 -17.91 -9.31
C ALA A 25 11.14 -16.98 -9.04
N ALA A 26 11.68 -16.39 -10.11
CA ALA A 26 12.81 -15.48 -10.03
C ALA A 26 12.41 -14.14 -9.39
N THR A 27 13.28 -13.62 -8.54
CA THR A 27 13.07 -12.40 -7.75
C THR A 27 14.31 -11.50 -7.74
N PRO A 28 14.89 -11.17 -8.90
CA PRO A 28 16.20 -10.52 -8.97
C PRO A 28 16.26 -9.17 -8.25
N THR A 29 15.16 -8.43 -8.19
CA THR A 29 15.10 -7.15 -7.46
C THR A 29 15.15 -7.39 -5.95
N LEU A 30 14.33 -8.31 -5.44
CA LEU A 30 14.33 -8.66 -4.02
C LEU A 30 15.63 -9.35 -3.60
N ASP A 31 16.21 -10.20 -4.45
CA ASP A 31 17.49 -10.86 -4.19
C ASP A 31 18.61 -9.80 -4.05
N ALA A 32 18.70 -8.85 -4.99
CA ALA A 32 19.69 -7.77 -4.92
C ALA A 32 19.49 -6.85 -3.69
N ILE A 33 18.23 -6.55 -3.32
CA ILE A 33 17.93 -5.78 -2.11
C ILE A 33 18.31 -6.56 -0.85
N ALA A 34 18.06 -7.87 -0.80
CA ALA A 34 18.41 -8.71 0.33
C ALA A 34 19.92 -8.78 0.52
N ASP A 35 20.66 -9.00 -0.58
CA ASP A 35 22.11 -9.07 -0.60
C ASP A 35 22.75 -7.75 -0.16
N ALA A 36 22.30 -6.61 -0.72
CA ALA A 36 22.83 -5.29 -0.35
C ALA A 36 22.57 -4.94 1.13
N ARG A 37 21.50 -5.47 1.71
CA ARG A 37 21.12 -5.24 3.11
C ARG A 37 21.69 -6.28 4.08
N GLY A 38 22.25 -7.39 3.58
CA GLY A 38 22.69 -8.52 4.41
C GLY A 38 21.54 -9.18 5.18
N VAL A 39 20.33 -9.22 4.61
CA VAL A 39 19.15 -9.84 5.24
C VAL A 39 18.77 -11.16 4.54
N PRO A 40 18.17 -12.13 5.26
CA PRO A 40 17.71 -13.36 4.61
C PRO A 40 16.68 -13.06 3.51
N VAL A 41 16.92 -13.61 2.32
CA VAL A 41 16.14 -13.31 1.13
C VAL A 41 14.67 -13.69 1.26
N ASP A 42 14.37 -14.86 1.83
CA ASP A 42 13.00 -15.32 2.05
C ASP A 42 12.24 -14.46 3.07
N VAL A 43 12.95 -13.92 4.07
CA VAL A 43 12.36 -12.98 5.04
C VAL A 43 12.00 -11.66 4.36
N LEU A 44 12.84 -11.18 3.43
CA LEU A 44 12.53 -9.99 2.65
C LEU A 44 11.33 -10.23 1.73
N LYS A 45 11.31 -11.35 0.99
CA LYS A 45 10.23 -11.74 0.08
C LYS A 45 8.88 -11.82 0.79
N GLN A 46 8.84 -12.50 1.94
CA GLN A 46 7.63 -12.62 2.74
C GLN A 46 7.13 -11.25 3.21
N LYS A 47 8.01 -10.36 3.69
CA LYS A 47 7.62 -9.00 4.10
C LYS A 47 7.15 -8.15 2.93
N ALA A 48 7.77 -8.28 1.76
CA ALA A 48 7.34 -7.59 0.54
C ALA A 48 5.94 -8.05 0.11
N TYR A 49 5.68 -9.37 0.15
CA TYR A 49 4.37 -9.95 -0.14
C TYR A 49 3.29 -9.40 0.81
N GLU A 50 3.52 -9.47 2.12
CA GLU A 50 2.55 -9.01 3.12
C GLU A 50 2.20 -7.52 2.96
N LYS A 51 3.20 -6.69 2.67
CA LYS A 51 3.00 -5.26 2.40
C LYS A 51 2.24 -5.03 1.10
N ALA A 52 2.61 -5.74 0.04
CA ALA A 52 1.96 -5.64 -1.26
C ALA A 52 0.47 -5.98 -1.16
N VAL A 53 0.12 -7.12 -0.53
CA VAL A 53 -1.28 -7.54 -0.38
C VAL A 53 -2.09 -6.53 0.46
N LYS A 54 -1.53 -6.06 1.60
CA LYS A 54 -2.21 -5.06 2.44
C LYS A 54 -2.43 -3.74 1.70
N PHE A 55 -1.41 -3.26 0.99
CA PHE A 55 -1.50 -2.03 0.21
C PHE A 55 -2.51 -2.17 -0.94
N GLU A 56 -2.48 -3.29 -1.68
CA GLU A 56 -3.41 -3.55 -2.78
C GLU A 56 -4.87 -3.59 -2.30
N MET A 57 -5.17 -4.29 -1.21
CA MET A 57 -6.52 -4.34 -0.66
C MET A 57 -7.01 -2.95 -0.22
N LEU A 58 -6.18 -2.20 0.52
CA LEU A 58 -6.55 -0.87 1.01
C LEU A 58 -6.75 0.11 -0.15
N THR A 59 -5.81 0.16 -1.09
CA THR A 59 -5.89 1.09 -2.23
C THR A 59 -7.02 0.74 -3.17
N ALA A 60 -7.31 -0.54 -3.42
CA ALA A 60 -8.47 -0.95 -4.20
C ALA A 60 -9.79 -0.51 -3.52
N HIS A 61 -9.89 -0.68 -2.20
CA HIS A 61 -11.07 -0.23 -1.45
C HIS A 61 -11.27 1.28 -1.55
N ILE A 62 -10.21 2.08 -1.30
CA ILE A 62 -10.27 3.54 -1.40
C ILE A 62 -10.56 3.99 -2.83
N ALA A 63 -9.96 3.35 -3.84
CA ALA A 63 -10.24 3.65 -5.23
C ALA A 63 -11.73 3.42 -5.56
N GLY A 64 -12.33 2.33 -5.09
CA GLY A 64 -13.75 2.05 -5.26
C GLY A 64 -14.65 3.07 -4.57
N LEU A 65 -14.33 3.48 -3.33
CA LEU A 65 -15.07 4.54 -2.63
C LEU A 65 -15.02 5.87 -3.38
N ARG A 66 -13.84 6.24 -3.90
CA ARG A 66 -13.65 7.46 -4.68
C ARG A 66 -14.43 7.41 -6.00
N GLN A 67 -14.38 6.29 -6.72
CA GLN A 67 -15.14 6.08 -7.95
C GLN A 67 -16.65 6.16 -7.68
N ALA A 68 -17.15 5.53 -6.61
CA ALA A 68 -18.55 5.60 -6.25
C ALA A 68 -19.01 7.03 -5.89
N ALA A 69 -18.15 7.83 -5.27
CA ALA A 69 -18.44 9.24 -5.03
C ALA A 69 -18.43 10.06 -6.34
N GLU A 70 -17.48 9.79 -7.24
CA GLU A 70 -17.40 10.39 -8.57
C GLU A 70 -18.68 10.09 -9.39
N ASP A 71 -19.16 8.85 -9.38
CA ASP A 71 -20.42 8.46 -10.04
C ASP A 71 -21.63 9.24 -9.50
N LYS A 72 -21.71 9.43 -8.17
CA LYS A 72 -22.78 10.21 -7.53
C LYS A 72 -22.71 11.70 -7.93
N ILE A 73 -21.51 12.27 -8.01
CA ILE A 73 -21.30 13.66 -8.44
C ILE A 73 -21.76 13.83 -9.89
N TYR A 74 -21.40 12.91 -10.79
CA TYR A 74 -21.81 12.99 -12.19
C TYR A 74 -23.32 12.78 -12.39
N ALA A 75 -23.99 12.04 -11.50
CA ALA A 75 -25.43 11.83 -11.55
C ALA A 75 -26.27 12.97 -10.91
N ALA A 76 -25.63 13.87 -10.15
CA ALA A 76 -26.28 14.97 -9.45
C ALA A 76 -26.93 15.98 -10.42
N LYS A 77 -28.12 16.48 -10.06
CA LYS A 77 -28.86 17.44 -10.89
C LYS A 77 -28.89 18.83 -10.28
N THR A 78 -28.63 18.94 -8.98
CA THR A 78 -28.60 20.23 -8.28
C THR A 78 -27.34 20.38 -7.42
N PRO A 79 -27.00 21.61 -7.01
CA PRO A 79 -25.93 21.85 -6.05
C PRO A 79 -26.13 21.09 -4.71
N GLU A 80 -27.39 20.92 -4.29
CA GLU A 80 -27.73 20.19 -3.07
C GLU A 80 -27.44 18.68 -3.20
N ASP A 81 -27.69 18.08 -4.36
CA ASP A 81 -27.35 16.68 -4.64
C ASP A 81 -25.82 16.46 -4.53
N VAL A 82 -25.03 17.40 -5.05
CA VAL A 82 -23.56 17.36 -4.94
C VAL A 82 -23.13 17.48 -3.48
N ALA A 83 -23.73 18.41 -2.73
CA ALA A 83 -23.41 18.61 -1.31
C ALA A 83 -23.76 17.41 -0.43
N ALA A 84 -24.70 16.55 -0.86
CA ALA A 84 -25.09 15.35 -0.15
C ALA A 84 -24.14 14.15 -0.36
N VAL A 85 -23.16 14.24 -1.28
CA VAL A 85 -22.21 13.15 -1.53
C VAL A 85 -21.24 13.01 -0.37
N GLN A 86 -21.29 11.87 0.33
CA GLN A 86 -20.36 11.55 1.41
C GLN A 86 -18.95 11.28 0.87
N CYS A 87 -17.93 11.84 1.54
CA CYS A 87 -16.53 11.52 1.27
C CYS A 87 -16.01 10.44 2.23
N ASP A 88 -16.39 9.19 1.96
CA ASP A 88 -16.04 8.02 2.79
C ASP A 88 -14.54 7.68 2.78
N PHE A 89 -13.75 8.39 1.99
CA PHE A 89 -12.30 8.24 1.82
C PHE A 89 -11.50 9.49 2.24
N CYS A 90 -12.15 10.53 2.80
CA CYS A 90 -11.49 11.77 3.22
C CYS A 90 -10.90 11.73 4.64
N THR A 91 -11.05 10.63 5.39
CA THR A 91 -10.52 10.55 6.75
C THR A 91 -8.99 10.48 6.73
N THR A 92 -8.35 11.40 7.46
CA THR A 92 -6.91 11.31 7.71
C THR A 92 -6.67 10.09 8.60
N PRO A 93 -5.75 9.16 8.25
CA PRO A 93 -5.35 8.11 9.18
C PRO A 93 -4.91 8.78 10.49
N PRO A 94 -5.32 8.27 11.66
CA PRO A 94 -4.85 8.82 12.92
C PRO A 94 -3.31 8.81 12.89
N SER A 95 -2.71 9.97 13.18
CA SER A 95 -1.26 10.08 13.29
C SER A 95 -0.80 9.01 14.29
N GLN A 96 0.06 8.09 13.85
CA GLN A 96 0.67 7.11 14.73
C GLN A 96 1.51 7.90 15.74
N THR A 97 0.90 8.23 16.87
CA THR A 97 1.59 8.88 17.97
C THR A 97 2.39 7.78 18.62
N THR A 98 3.67 7.67 18.26
CA THR A 98 4.62 6.85 18.98
C THR A 98 4.72 7.43 20.38
N THR A 99 4.01 6.84 21.33
CA THR A 99 4.26 7.07 22.76
C THR A 99 5.66 6.56 23.05
N THR A 100 6.64 7.46 23.01
CA THR A 100 7.94 7.22 23.65
C THR A 100 7.68 7.24 25.15
N GLU A 101 7.47 6.05 25.71
CA GLU A 101 7.49 5.84 27.14
C GLU A 101 8.96 6.04 27.58
N VAL A 102 9.23 7.19 28.21
CA VAL A 102 10.49 7.45 28.89
C VAL A 102 10.45 6.61 30.16
N VAL A 103 11.25 5.55 30.20
CA VAL A 103 11.50 4.79 31.43
C VAL A 103 12.57 5.55 32.20
N ASP A 104 12.16 6.28 33.23
CA ASP A 104 13.03 6.70 34.34
C ASP A 104 13.18 5.52 35.30
N GLU A 105 14.39 4.96 35.42
CA GLU A 105 15.10 4.67 36.68
C GLU A 105 16.59 4.34 36.43
#